data_AF-A0AAV3YPJ5-F1
#
_entry.id   AF-A0AAV3YPJ5-F1
#
_cell.length_a   1.000
_cell.length_b   1.000
_cell.length_c   1.000
_cell.angle_alpha   90.00
_cell.angle_beta   90.00
_cell.angle_gamma   90.00
#
_symmetry.space_group_name_H-M   'P 1'
#
loop_
_entity.id
_entity.type
_entity.pdbx_description
1 polymer ?
#
loop_
_entity_poly.entity_id
_entity_poly.type
_entity_poly.pdbx_seq_one_letter_code
_entity_poly.pdbx_strand_id
1 'polypeptide(L)'
;MESRRRNRRRRRKRRRRRRRRRRRRRRRRRRRRRRGGGGGDLPKAAIMIITLKNSMRLFEEYPYMRKFFKTYSTDRTSLSYDFRMSIHTLTVMRRFDVFIENINEPKILVALFKKLASSHIGKGVSSHDIECIPLISGALIRQVHQCQASEVRQCQARASVLLFGKGVSVRQGRQCQWSKGHRYQAKEGGQCQALGQTS
;
A
#
# COMPACT_ATOMS: atom_id res chain seq x y z
N MET A 1 16.61 -24.44 55.31
CA MET A 1 15.38 -24.43 54.46
C MET A 1 15.01 -23.07 53.85
N GLU A 2 15.32 -21.96 54.51
CA GLU A 2 14.81 -20.63 54.16
C GLU A 2 15.31 -20.08 52.81
N SER A 3 16.58 -20.34 52.47
CA SER A 3 17.17 -20.01 51.16
C SER A 3 16.37 -20.61 49.98
N ARG A 4 15.91 -21.87 50.11
CA ARG A 4 15.06 -22.53 49.09
C ARG A 4 13.72 -21.82 48.93
N ARG A 5 13.09 -21.37 50.02
CA ARG A 5 11.83 -20.58 50.00
C ARG A 5 12.04 -19.21 49.34
N ARG A 6 13.13 -18.51 49.65
CA ARG A 6 13.51 -17.22 49.03
C ARG A 6 13.74 -17.36 47.52
N ASN A 7 14.44 -18.41 47.09
CA ASN A 7 14.69 -18.71 45.68
C ASN A 7 13.41 -19.06 44.92
N ARG A 8 12.50 -19.85 45.50
CA ARG A 8 11.18 -20.13 44.92
C ARG A 8 10.37 -18.83 44.74
N ARG A 9 10.34 -17.94 45.74
CA ARG A 9 9.67 -16.62 45.65
C ARG A 9 10.26 -15.75 44.53
N ARG A 10 11.60 -15.66 44.42
CA ARG A 10 12.30 -14.92 43.35
C ARG A 10 11.97 -15.48 41.96
N ARG A 11 12.01 -16.80 41.77
CA ARG A 11 11.65 -17.47 40.50
C ARG A 11 10.19 -17.19 40.11
N ARG A 12 9.24 -17.27 41.06
CA ARG A 12 7.82 -16.92 40.84
C ARG A 12 7.64 -15.45 40.43
N LYS A 13 8.32 -14.50 41.10
CA LYS A 13 8.28 -13.07 40.75
C LYS A 13 8.83 -12.79 39.34
N ARG A 14 9.95 -13.41 38.96
CA ARG A 14 10.51 -13.32 37.59
C ARG A 14 9.54 -13.88 36.53
N ARG A 15 8.93 -15.05 36.77
CA ARG A 15 7.92 -15.65 35.87
C ARG A 15 6.69 -14.73 35.69
N ARG A 16 6.17 -14.14 36.78
CA ARG A 16 5.05 -13.17 36.72
C ARG A 16 5.41 -11.91 35.91
N ARG A 17 6.60 -11.33 36.12
CA ARG A 17 7.09 -10.18 35.33
C ARG A 17 7.22 -10.50 33.84
N ARG A 18 7.78 -11.66 33.47
CA ARG A 18 7.87 -12.12 32.08
C ARG A 18 6.49 -12.29 31.43
N ARG A 19 5.52 -12.91 32.14
CA ARG A 19 4.13 -13.05 31.66
C ARG A 19 3.45 -11.70 31.45
N ARG A 20 3.59 -10.74 32.38
CA ARG A 20 3.06 -9.37 32.23
C ARG A 20 3.65 -8.65 31.02
N ARG A 21 4.98 -8.73 30.81
CA ARG A 21 5.65 -8.15 29.62
C ARG A 21 5.13 -8.77 28.32
N ARG A 22 5.00 -10.09 28.25
CA ARG A 22 4.43 -10.79 27.07
C ARG A 22 2.97 -10.36 26.79
N ARG A 23 2.12 -10.27 27.82
CA ARG A 23 0.73 -9.79 27.68
C ARG A 23 0.67 -8.33 27.18
N ARG A 24 1.49 -7.43 27.73
CA ARG A 24 1.59 -6.04 27.25
C ARG A 24 2.03 -5.95 25.78
N ARG A 25 3.04 -6.74 25.37
CA ARG A 25 3.48 -6.81 23.96
C ARG A 25 2.36 -7.33 23.04
N ARG A 26 1.64 -8.38 23.43
CA ARG A 26 0.49 -8.91 22.67
C ARG A 26 -0.64 -7.87 22.54
N ARG A 27 -1.00 -7.18 23.63
CA ARG A 27 -2.01 -6.11 23.61
C ARG A 27 -1.61 -4.96 22.68
N ARG A 28 -0.34 -4.51 22.72
CA ARG A 28 0.17 -3.48 21.79
C ARG A 28 0.09 -3.94 20.33
N ARG A 29 0.47 -5.19 20.02
CA ARG A 29 0.34 -5.76 18.66
C ARG A 29 -1.13 -5.82 18.20
N ARG A 30 -2.06 -6.24 19.07
CA ARG A 30 -3.50 -6.26 18.76
C ARG A 30 -4.05 -4.85 18.52
N ARG A 31 -3.68 -3.86 19.33
CA ARG A 31 -4.07 -2.46 19.12
C ARG A 31 -3.55 -1.92 17.79
N ARG A 32 -2.30 -2.21 17.42
CA ARG A 32 -1.76 -1.85 16.10
C ARG A 32 -2.52 -2.51 14.95
N ARG A 33 -2.86 -3.79 15.08
CA ARG A 33 -3.69 -4.50 14.07
C ARG A 33 -5.10 -3.92 13.95
N ARG A 34 -5.74 -3.58 15.07
CA ARG A 34 -7.08 -2.97 15.09
C ARG A 34 -7.09 -1.54 14.55
N ARG A 35 -6.04 -0.76 14.81
CA ARG A 35 -5.91 0.60 14.26
C ARG A 35 -5.58 0.62 12.77
N GLY A 36 -4.95 -0.43 12.24
CA GLY A 36 -4.54 -0.48 10.83
C GLY A 36 -5.47 -1.26 9.91
N GLY A 37 -6.77 -1.38 10.23
CA GLY A 37 -7.68 -2.24 9.47
C GLY A 37 -9.15 -1.79 9.38
N GLY A 38 -9.43 -0.49 9.49
CA GLY A 38 -10.82 -0.01 9.51
C GLY A 38 -11.11 1.32 8.79
N GLY A 39 -10.12 1.96 8.16
CA GLY A 39 -10.37 3.09 7.26
C GLY A 39 -10.54 2.56 5.85
N GLY A 40 -11.41 3.18 5.04
CA GLY A 40 -11.55 2.93 3.60
C GLY A 40 -10.30 3.35 2.82
N ASP A 41 -9.14 2.83 3.23
CA ASP A 41 -7.86 3.08 2.61
C ASP A 41 -7.89 2.41 1.24
N LEU A 42 -7.57 3.18 0.20
CA LEU A 42 -7.12 2.59 -1.06
C LEU A 42 -6.16 1.44 -0.73
N PRO A 43 -6.35 0.24 -1.31
CA PRO A 43 -5.49 -0.90 -1.01
C PRO A 43 -4.04 -0.45 -1.07
N LYS A 44 -3.21 -0.76 -0.07
CA LYS A 44 -1.80 -0.32 -0.03
C LYS A 44 -1.06 -0.60 -1.35
N ALA A 45 -1.47 -1.68 -2.03
CA ALA A 45 -1.06 -2.01 -3.38
C ALA A 45 -1.38 -0.90 -4.41
N ALA A 46 -2.60 -0.35 -4.42
CA ALA A 46 -3.00 0.74 -5.31
C ALA A 46 -2.17 2.01 -5.09
N ILE A 47 -1.98 2.43 -3.84
CA ILE A 47 -1.16 3.61 -3.50
C ILE A 47 0.30 3.38 -3.92
N MET A 48 0.82 2.18 -3.72
CA MET A 48 2.16 1.80 -4.17
C MET A 48 2.28 1.88 -5.70
N ILE A 49 1.31 1.36 -6.45
CA ILE A 49 1.29 1.44 -7.92
C ILE A 49 1.23 2.89 -8.39
N ILE A 50 0.36 3.70 -7.79
CA ILE A 50 0.21 5.15 -8.06
C ILE A 50 1.57 5.86 -7.87
N THR A 51 2.23 5.60 -6.76
CA THR A 51 3.49 6.26 -6.42
C THR A 51 4.66 5.80 -7.31
N LEU A 52 4.68 4.51 -7.66
CA LEU A 52 5.64 3.96 -8.61
C LEU A 52 5.45 4.59 -10.00
N LYS A 53 4.20 4.71 -10.48
CA LYS A 53 3.89 5.41 -11.74
C LYS A 53 4.31 6.88 -11.70
N ASN A 54 4.10 7.56 -10.58
CA ASN A 54 4.60 8.94 -10.39
C ASN A 54 6.13 9.01 -10.50
N SER A 55 6.83 8.04 -9.92
CA SER A 55 8.30 8.00 -9.97
C SER A 55 8.80 7.75 -11.41
N MET A 56 8.12 6.87 -12.16
CA MET A 56 8.42 6.65 -13.58
C MET A 56 8.19 7.92 -14.40
N ARG A 57 7.07 8.60 -14.21
CA ARG A 57 6.75 9.86 -14.91
C ARG A 57 7.74 10.98 -14.56
N LEU A 58 8.20 11.04 -13.32
CA LEU A 58 9.28 11.95 -12.90
C LEU A 58 10.56 11.73 -13.70
N PHE A 59 10.92 10.48 -13.97
CA PHE A 59 12.11 10.14 -14.74
C PHE A 59 11.94 10.24 -16.26
N GLU A 60 10.71 10.40 -16.75
CA GLU A 60 10.41 10.71 -18.15
C GLU A 60 10.51 12.21 -18.37
N GLU A 61 9.88 13.00 -17.49
CA GLU A 61 9.87 14.46 -17.58
C GLU A 61 11.24 15.07 -17.21
N TYR A 62 11.91 14.50 -16.21
CA TYR A 62 13.20 14.98 -15.69
C TYR A 62 14.24 13.84 -15.65
N PRO A 63 14.77 13.40 -16.81
CA PRO A 63 15.68 12.26 -16.87
C PRO A 63 16.94 12.41 -15.99
N TYR A 64 17.42 13.63 -15.81
CA TYR A 64 18.59 13.93 -14.98
C TYR A 64 18.39 13.53 -13.51
N MET A 65 17.15 13.47 -13.01
CA MET A 65 16.86 13.10 -11.62
C MET A 65 17.20 11.64 -11.31
N ARG A 66 17.34 10.77 -12.33
CA ARG A 66 17.79 9.39 -12.15
C ARG A 66 19.14 9.30 -11.43
N LYS A 67 19.99 10.33 -11.54
CA LYS A 67 21.29 10.40 -10.85
C LYS A 67 21.17 10.36 -9.33
N PHE A 68 20.02 10.73 -8.76
CA PHE A 68 19.76 10.65 -7.31
C PHE A 68 19.34 9.24 -6.86
N PHE A 69 19.04 8.38 -7.84
CA PHE A 69 18.52 7.02 -7.69
C PHE A 69 19.56 5.98 -8.14
N LYS A 70 20.86 6.22 -7.90
CA LYS A 70 21.96 5.32 -8.33
C LYS A 70 21.84 3.87 -7.84
N THR A 71 21.08 3.64 -6.76
CA THR A 71 20.87 2.31 -6.19
C THR A 71 19.80 1.47 -6.89
N TYR A 72 19.07 2.04 -7.84
CA TYR A 72 17.93 1.42 -8.51
C TYR A 72 18.28 1.15 -9.97
N SER A 73 17.54 0.22 -10.59
CA SER A 73 17.71 -0.02 -12.02
C SER A 73 17.39 1.23 -12.84
N THR A 74 18.21 1.54 -13.84
CA THR A 74 18.04 2.72 -14.69
C THR A 74 17.04 2.49 -15.82
N ASP A 75 16.73 1.24 -16.16
CA ASP A 75 15.79 0.92 -17.23
C ASP A 75 14.32 1.02 -16.77
N ARG A 76 13.49 1.62 -17.61
CA ARG A 76 12.07 1.90 -17.33
C ARG A 76 11.27 0.64 -17.07
N THR A 77 11.49 -0.42 -17.85
CA THR A 77 10.72 -1.66 -17.71
C THR A 77 11.13 -2.40 -16.44
N SER A 78 12.42 -2.36 -16.11
CA SER A 78 12.94 -2.99 -14.90
C SER A 78 12.59 -2.25 -13.60
N LEU A 79 12.33 -0.94 -13.65
CA LEU A 79 12.08 -0.13 -12.46
C LEU A 79 10.79 -0.52 -11.73
N SER A 80 9.78 -0.98 -12.47
CA SER A 80 8.52 -1.43 -11.87
C SER A 80 8.65 -2.75 -11.10
N TYR A 81 9.64 -3.56 -11.48
CA TYR A 81 9.96 -4.84 -10.84
C TYR A 81 11.10 -4.70 -9.81
N ASP A 82 11.77 -3.54 -9.74
CA ASP A 82 12.83 -3.31 -8.77
C ASP A 82 12.26 -3.25 -7.35
N PHE A 83 12.60 -4.28 -6.57
CA PHE A 83 12.23 -4.38 -5.16
C PHE A 83 12.70 -3.18 -4.33
N ARG A 84 13.86 -2.60 -4.66
CA ARG A 84 14.39 -1.42 -3.96
C ARG A 84 13.48 -0.22 -4.21
N MET A 85 13.04 -0.02 -5.46
CA MET A 85 12.13 1.08 -5.79
C MET A 85 10.79 0.91 -5.07
N SER A 86 10.26 -0.32 -5.05
CA SER A 86 9.04 -0.63 -4.28
C SER A 86 9.18 -0.31 -2.78
N ILE A 87 10.32 -0.62 -2.17
CA ILE A 87 10.62 -0.23 -0.78
C ILE A 87 10.71 1.29 -0.63
N HIS A 88 11.36 1.98 -1.56
CA HIS A 88 11.48 3.43 -1.54
C HIS A 88 10.09 4.08 -1.58
N THR A 89 9.27 3.70 -2.55
CA THR A 89 7.88 4.09 -2.69
C THR A 89 7.09 3.85 -1.40
N LEU A 90 7.19 2.66 -0.80
CA LEU A 90 6.52 2.36 0.47
C LEU A 90 7.01 3.27 1.61
N THR A 91 8.29 3.61 1.62
CA THR A 91 8.88 4.50 2.62
C THR A 91 8.36 5.93 2.45
N VAL A 92 8.30 6.44 1.22
CA VAL A 92 7.73 7.75 0.90
C VAL A 92 6.27 7.81 1.33
N MET A 93 5.47 6.80 1.04
CA MET A 93 4.05 6.75 1.45
C MET A 93 3.89 6.75 2.97
N ARG A 94 4.66 5.94 3.70
CA ARG A 94 4.65 5.98 5.17
C ARG A 94 5.06 7.33 5.73
N ARG A 95 5.89 8.11 5.03
CA ARG A 95 6.24 9.47 5.45
C ARG A 95 5.05 10.41 5.23
N PHE A 96 4.35 10.31 4.10
CA PHE A 96 3.10 11.04 3.87
C PHE A 96 2.04 10.73 4.92
N ASP A 97 1.86 9.47 5.31
CA ASP A 97 0.95 9.11 6.42
C ASP A 97 1.28 9.91 7.69
N VAL A 98 2.59 9.99 8.03
CA VAL A 98 3.04 10.75 9.19
C VAL A 98 2.79 12.26 9.02
N PHE A 99 2.95 12.82 7.81
CA PHE A 99 2.62 14.23 7.57
C PHE A 99 1.11 14.49 7.74
N ILE A 100 0.26 13.63 7.18
CA ILE A 100 -1.21 13.73 7.28
C ILE A 100 -1.66 13.59 8.73
N GLU A 101 -1.12 12.63 9.48
CA GLU A 101 -1.41 12.44 10.91
C GLU A 101 -1.07 13.67 11.78
N ASN A 102 -0.14 14.53 11.32
CA ASN A 102 0.34 15.71 12.05
C ASN A 102 -0.01 17.04 11.36
N ILE A 103 -0.97 17.05 10.42
CA ILE A 103 -1.31 18.25 9.63
C ILE A 103 -1.81 19.41 10.50
N ASN A 104 -2.44 19.11 11.63
CA ASN A 104 -2.96 20.09 12.59
C ASN A 104 -1.90 20.55 13.62
N GLU A 105 -0.68 20.03 13.55
CA GLU A 105 0.41 20.34 14.49
C GLU A 105 1.59 21.00 13.75
N PRO A 106 1.51 22.32 13.45
CA PRO A 106 2.44 22.99 12.54
C PRO A 106 3.90 22.92 12.99
N LYS A 107 4.15 22.95 14.31
CA LYS A 107 5.51 22.80 14.87
C LYS A 107 6.12 21.43 14.54
N ILE A 108 5.33 20.36 14.62
CA ILE A 108 5.77 19.01 14.25
C ILE A 108 5.97 18.93 12.74
N LEU A 109 5.04 19.49 11.96
CA LEU A 109 5.10 19.49 10.51
C LEU A 109 6.37 20.16 9.98
N VAL A 110 6.73 21.34 10.51
CA VAL A 110 7.98 22.03 10.19
C VAL A 110 9.20 21.17 10.52
N ALA A 111 9.22 20.51 11.68
CA ALA A 111 10.32 19.62 12.06
C ALA A 111 10.44 18.41 11.13
N LEU A 112 9.32 17.83 10.69
CA LEU A 112 9.27 16.73 9.73
C LEU A 112 9.77 17.17 8.34
N PHE A 113 9.36 18.35 7.86
CA PHE A 113 9.83 18.90 6.59
C PHE A 113 11.32 19.23 6.61
N LYS A 114 11.82 19.85 7.68
CA LYS A 114 13.27 20.09 7.85
C LYS A 114 14.05 18.79 7.78
N LYS A 115 13.60 17.74 8.47
CA LYS A 115 14.23 16.42 8.43
C LYS A 115 14.19 15.79 7.04
N LEU A 116 13.07 15.95 6.32
CA LEU A 116 12.94 15.47 4.94
C LEU A 116 13.91 16.21 4.02
N ALA A 117 13.95 17.54 4.09
CA ALA A 117 14.83 18.39 3.29
C ALA A 117 16.30 18.04 3.53
N SER A 118 16.75 17.96 4.79
CA SER A 118 18.14 17.58 5.12
C SER A 118 18.52 16.21 4.53
N SER A 119 17.59 15.25 4.51
CA SER A 119 17.85 13.93 3.91
C SER A 119 17.96 13.93 2.38
N HIS A 120 17.41 14.95 1.70
CA HIS A 120 17.48 15.10 0.24
C HIS A 120 18.67 15.98 -0.16
N ILE A 121 18.95 17.05 0.58
CA ILE A 121 20.15 17.88 0.42
C ILE A 121 21.41 17.03 0.57
N GLY A 122 21.48 16.14 1.56
CA GLY A 122 22.62 15.23 1.73
C GLY A 122 22.82 14.24 0.56
N LYS A 123 21.86 14.13 -0.35
CA LYS A 123 21.94 13.33 -1.59
C LYS A 123 22.19 14.19 -2.84
N GLY A 124 22.39 15.49 -2.67
CA GLY A 124 22.59 16.46 -3.75
C GLY A 124 21.29 16.88 -4.45
N VAL A 125 20.11 16.60 -3.88
CA VAL A 125 18.82 17.06 -4.41
C VAL A 125 18.64 18.53 -4.02
N SER A 126 18.52 19.41 -5.02
CA SER A 126 18.32 20.84 -4.85
C SER A 126 16.87 21.19 -4.50
N SER A 127 16.61 22.44 -4.09
CA SER A 127 15.25 22.94 -3.91
C SER A 127 14.45 22.88 -5.22
N HIS A 128 15.09 23.24 -6.34
CA HIS A 128 14.49 23.18 -7.67
C HIS A 128 14.02 21.77 -8.03
N ASP A 129 14.83 20.74 -7.73
CA ASP A 129 14.46 19.34 -7.95
C ASP A 129 13.21 18.93 -7.15
N ILE A 130 13.06 19.47 -5.94
CA ILE A 130 11.92 19.19 -5.07
C ILE A 130 10.64 19.87 -5.62
N GLU A 131 10.76 21.07 -6.19
CA GLU A 131 9.64 21.81 -6.79
C GLU A 131 9.03 21.12 -8.01
N CYS A 132 9.81 20.31 -8.73
CA CYS A 132 9.31 19.49 -9.84
C CYS A 132 8.38 18.35 -9.38
N ILE A 133 8.51 17.86 -8.14
CA ILE A 133 7.75 16.70 -7.63
C ILE A 133 6.23 17.02 -7.47
N PRO A 134 5.83 18.16 -6.86
CA PRO A 134 4.43 18.61 -6.81
C PRO A 134 3.74 18.66 -8.18
N LEU A 135 4.43 19.09 -9.25
CA LEU A 135 3.84 19.23 -10.59
C LEU A 135 3.33 17.88 -11.13
N ILE A 136 4.12 16.83 -10.94
CA ILE A 136 3.75 15.48 -11.37
C ILE A 136 2.74 14.84 -10.41
N SER A 137 2.96 14.99 -9.10
CA SER A 137 2.09 14.38 -8.09
C SER A 137 0.68 14.98 -8.09
N GLY A 138 0.54 16.29 -8.34
CA GLY A 138 -0.76 16.97 -8.43
C GLY A 138 -1.62 16.46 -9.61
N ALA A 139 -0.99 16.15 -10.76
CA ALA A 139 -1.69 15.55 -11.89
C ALA A 139 -2.26 14.17 -11.55
N LEU A 140 -1.53 13.38 -10.76
CA LEU A 140 -1.93 12.03 -10.41
C LEU A 140 -2.95 12.00 -9.26
N ILE A 141 -2.88 12.92 -8.30
CA ILE A 141 -3.93 13.12 -7.29
C ILE A 141 -5.26 13.45 -7.98
N ARG A 142 -5.27 14.34 -8.97
CA ARG A 142 -6.47 14.63 -9.78
C ARG A 142 -7.01 13.37 -10.47
N GLN A 143 -6.12 12.54 -11.03
CA GLN A 143 -6.50 11.27 -11.66
C GLN A 143 -7.11 10.26 -10.67
N VAL A 144 -6.58 10.18 -9.44
CA VAL A 144 -7.12 9.31 -8.38
C VAL A 144 -8.48 9.81 -7.90
N HIS A 145 -8.64 11.12 -7.71
CA HIS A 145 -9.92 11.72 -7.35
C HIS A 145 -10.98 11.48 -8.44
N GLN A 146 -10.61 11.61 -9.71
CA GLN A 146 -11.49 11.28 -10.84
C GLN A 146 -11.90 9.80 -10.84
N CYS A 147 -10.96 8.87 -10.59
CA CYS A 147 -11.25 7.44 -10.45
C CYS A 147 -12.15 7.08 -9.26
N GLN A 148 -12.16 7.90 -8.20
CA GLN A 148 -13.06 7.69 -7.06
C GLN A 148 -14.46 8.24 -7.33
N ALA A 149 -14.57 9.32 -8.12
CA ALA A 149 -15.84 9.90 -8.53
C ALA A 149 -16.57 9.05 -9.58
N SER A 150 -15.85 8.43 -10.51
CA SER A 150 -16.41 7.47 -11.47
C SER A 150 -16.30 6.04 -10.92
N GLU A 151 -17.35 5.55 -10.25
CA GLU A 151 -17.54 4.17 -9.74
C GLU A 151 -16.27 3.30 -9.61
N VAL A 152 -15.77 3.18 -8.37
CA VAL A 152 -14.61 2.39 -7.91
C VAL A 152 -14.43 0.99 -8.57
N ARG A 153 -15.52 0.40 -9.09
CA ARG A 153 -15.52 -0.90 -9.78
C ARG A 153 -14.82 -0.87 -11.15
N GLN A 154 -14.92 0.22 -11.91
CA GLN A 154 -14.29 0.33 -13.23
C GLN A 154 -12.77 0.54 -13.14
N CYS A 155 -12.29 1.34 -12.18
CA CYS A 155 -10.84 1.55 -12.00
C CYS A 155 -10.12 0.30 -11.43
N GLN A 156 -10.76 -0.53 -10.59
CA GLN A 156 -10.20 -1.82 -10.14
C GLN A 156 -10.03 -2.83 -11.28
N ALA A 157 -10.97 -2.86 -12.23
CA ALA A 157 -10.88 -3.73 -13.41
C ALA A 157 -9.73 -3.29 -14.33
N ARG A 158 -9.59 -1.99 -14.61
CA ARG A 158 -8.49 -1.44 -15.43
C ARG A 158 -7.12 -1.61 -14.77
N ALA A 159 -7.01 -1.46 -13.46
CA ALA A 159 -5.75 -1.69 -12.74
C ALA A 159 -5.32 -3.17 -12.80
N SER A 160 -6.25 -4.12 -12.69
CA SER A 160 -5.95 -5.56 -12.81
C SER A 160 -5.47 -5.94 -14.21
N VAL A 161 -6.07 -5.37 -15.26
CA VAL A 161 -5.63 -5.60 -16.65
C VAL A 161 -4.22 -5.06 -16.90
N LEU A 162 -3.89 -3.88 -16.34
CA LEU A 162 -2.55 -3.28 -16.44
C LEU A 162 -1.48 -4.03 -15.62
N LEU A 163 -1.87 -4.77 -14.58
CA LEU A 163 -0.93 -5.49 -13.70
C LEU A 163 -0.57 -6.89 -14.21
N PHE A 164 -1.47 -7.55 -14.94
CA PHE A 164 -1.31 -8.98 -15.26
C PHE A 164 -1.11 -9.29 -16.74
N GLY A 165 -1.13 -8.31 -17.65
CA GLY A 165 -0.57 -8.41 -19.00
C GLY A 165 -1.18 -9.46 -19.96
N LYS A 166 -2.05 -10.35 -19.49
CA LYS A 166 -2.87 -11.29 -20.27
C LYS A 166 -4.18 -11.50 -19.52
N GLY A 167 -5.28 -11.49 -20.27
CA GLY A 167 -6.65 -11.46 -19.79
C GLY A 167 -6.95 -12.47 -18.68
N VAL A 168 -6.93 -12.02 -17.43
CA VAL A 168 -7.69 -12.67 -16.37
C VAL A 168 -9.06 -12.01 -16.38
N SER A 169 -9.98 -12.63 -17.12
CA SER A 169 -11.41 -12.34 -17.01
C SER A 169 -11.80 -12.64 -15.56
N VAL A 170 -11.92 -11.59 -14.74
CA VAL A 170 -12.58 -11.67 -13.45
C VAL A 170 -14.06 -11.86 -13.73
N ARG A 171 -14.46 -13.13 -13.96
CA ARG A 171 -15.86 -13.54 -13.95
C ARG A 171 -16.44 -13.15 -12.59
N GLN A 172 -17.31 -12.16 -12.62
CA GLN A 172 -18.18 -11.81 -11.49
C GLN A 172 -18.90 -13.07 -11.02
N GLY A 173 -18.72 -13.40 -9.74
CA GLY A 173 -19.66 -14.26 -9.04
C GLY A 173 -21.01 -13.55 -8.96
N ARG A 174 -21.91 -13.86 -9.90
CA ARG A 174 -23.28 -14.20 -9.53
C ARG A 174 -23.28 -15.72 -9.45
N GLN A 175 -23.33 -16.26 -8.23
CA GLN A 175 -23.61 -17.68 -8.02
C GLN A 175 -25.03 -17.94 -8.55
N CYS A 176 -25.14 -18.52 -9.74
CA CYS A 176 -26.32 -19.32 -10.05
C CYS A 176 -26.20 -20.56 -9.16
N GLN A 177 -27.18 -20.80 -8.27
CA GLN A 177 -27.27 -22.06 -7.55
C GLN A 177 -27.49 -23.18 -8.56
N TRP A 178 -26.72 -24.26 -8.40
CA TRP A 178 -26.67 -25.39 -9.30
C TRP A 178 -27.67 -26.44 -8.80
N SER A 179 -28.77 -26.64 -9.51
CA SER A 179 -29.51 -27.90 -9.45
C SER A 179 -28.92 -28.86 -10.50
N LYS A 180 -28.67 -30.11 -10.10
CA LYS A 180 -28.05 -31.13 -10.96
C LYS A 180 -28.91 -31.34 -12.22
N GLY A 181 -28.30 -31.27 -13.41
CA GLY A 181 -28.89 -31.81 -14.65
C GLY A 181 -29.10 -30.84 -15.82
N HIS A 182 -28.78 -29.55 -15.71
CA HIS A 182 -29.03 -28.59 -16.79
C HIS A 182 -27.78 -27.81 -17.22
N ARG A 183 -27.58 -27.67 -18.54
CA ARG A 183 -26.58 -26.75 -19.12
C ARG A 183 -27.22 -25.38 -19.36
N TYR A 184 -26.49 -24.32 -19.05
CA TYR A 184 -26.90 -22.94 -19.34
C TYR A 184 -25.80 -22.23 -20.11
N GLN A 185 -26.19 -21.35 -21.02
CA GLN A 185 -25.26 -20.47 -21.74
C GLN A 185 -25.52 -19.02 -21.35
N ALA A 186 -24.45 -18.27 -21.10
CA ALA A 186 -24.53 -16.85 -20.81
C ALA A 186 -24.64 -16.07 -22.11
N LYS A 187 -25.68 -15.23 -22.25
CA LYS A 187 -25.80 -14.24 -23.33
C LYS A 187 -25.23 -12.89 -22.89
N GLU A 188 -24.79 -12.10 -23.86
CA GLU A 188 -24.43 -10.70 -23.65
C GLU A 188 -25.64 -9.94 -23.08
N GLY A 189 -25.45 -9.28 -21.94
CA GLY A 189 -26.54 -8.68 -21.15
C GLY A 189 -26.81 -9.34 -19.80
N GLY A 190 -26.17 -10.47 -19.48
CA GLY A 190 -26.20 -11.06 -18.13
C GLY A 190 -27.45 -11.88 -17.81
N GLN A 191 -28.22 -12.27 -18.83
CA GLN A 191 -29.30 -13.24 -18.71
C GLN A 191 -28.77 -14.65 -19.02
N CYS A 192 -29.14 -15.64 -18.19
CA CYS A 192 -28.80 -17.04 -18.40
C CYS A 192 -29.99 -17.76 -19.03
N GLN A 193 -29.78 -18.42 -20.17
CA GLN A 193 -30.81 -19.21 -20.86
C GLN A 193 -30.51 -20.71 -20.69
N ALA A 194 -31.52 -21.50 -20.32
CA ALA A 194 -31.40 -22.95 -20.18
C ALA A 194 -31.26 -23.60 -21.57
N LEU A 195 -30.25 -24.44 -21.74
CA LEU A 195 -30.02 -25.25 -22.94
C LEU A 195 -30.50 -26.69 -22.69
N GLY A 196 -31.80 -26.86 -22.44
CA GLY A 196 -32.47 -28.18 -22.38
C GLY A 196 -31.91 -29.18 -21.35
N GLN A 197 -32.53 -30.35 -21.27
CA GLN A 197 -32.02 -31.52 -20.55
C GLN A 197 -31.27 -32.40 -21.54
N THR A 198 -30.08 -32.86 -21.18
CA THR A 198 -29.42 -33.95 -21.92
C THR A 198 -30.08 -35.26 -21.48
N SER A 199 -30.73 -35.94 -22.41
CA SER A 199 -31.23 -37.30 -22.25
C SER A 199 -30.11 -38.29 -21.91
#